data_AF-A0A699V412-F1
#
_entry.id   AF-A0A699V412-F1
#
_cell.length_a   1.000
_cell.length_b   1.000
_cell.length_c   1.000
_cell.angle_alpha   90.00
_cell.angle_beta   90.00
_cell.angle_gamma   90.00
#
_symmetry.space_group_name_H-M   'P 1'
#
loop_
_entity.id
_entity.type
_entity.pdbx_description
1 polymer ?
#
loop_
_entity_poly.entity_id
_entity_poly.type
_entity_poly.pdbx_seq_one_letter_code
_entity_poly.pdbx_strand_id
1 'polypeptide(L)'
;YVKAKDLDLWHIIFNGDFPPVARNKETQILEMVPFEQQNEDLKKKLAKNNKAKMVLYNALPKKEYEIFFMCKTAKDIWQSLLITHQEESIDSGFARFNTIITSLKALDEDFSSKNYVREFIRALHPKWRAKVTAIEESKDLSSLALDELIG
;
A
#
# COMPACT_ATOMS: atom_id res chain seq x y z
N TYR A 1 2.54 25.52 4.35
CA TYR A 1 1.66 24.88 5.34
C TYR A 1 0.97 23.69 4.70
N VAL A 2 1.62 22.52 4.68
CA VAL A 2 1.01 21.27 4.22
C VAL A 2 0.48 20.60 5.48
N LYS A 3 -0.85 20.55 5.63
CA LYS A 3 -1.52 19.96 6.78
C LYS A 3 -1.09 18.49 6.89
N ALA A 4 -0.58 18.12 8.05
CA ALA A 4 -0.21 16.77 8.47
C ALA A 4 -1.40 15.77 8.53
N LYS A 5 -2.51 16.03 7.83
CA LYS A 5 -3.72 15.19 7.86
C LYS A 5 -3.69 14.08 6.80
N ASP A 6 -3.02 14.32 5.67
CA ASP A 6 -3.02 13.41 4.52
C ASP A 6 -1.75 12.55 4.48
N LEU A 7 -1.31 12.08 5.65
CA LEU A 7 -0.34 10.99 5.72
C LEU A 7 -1.07 9.73 5.26
N ASP A 8 -1.03 9.61 3.94
CA ASP A 8 -1.82 8.87 2.97
C ASP A 8 -1.87 7.38 3.31
N LEU A 9 -3.02 6.72 3.06
CA LEU A 9 -3.14 5.26 3.24
C LEU A 9 -2.03 4.51 2.47
N TRP A 10 -1.56 5.09 1.37
CA TRP A 10 -0.40 4.61 0.61
C TRP A 10 0.91 4.63 1.37
N HIS A 11 1.16 5.65 2.20
CA HIS A 11 2.35 5.68 3.03
C HIS A 11 2.40 4.43 3.92
N ILE A 12 1.25 4.00 4.45
CA ILE A 12 1.13 2.80 5.28
C ILE A 12 1.21 1.51 4.45
N ILE A 13 0.60 1.49 3.26
CA ILE A 13 0.68 0.34 2.34
C ILE A 13 2.13 0.08 1.89
N PHE A 14 2.92 1.11 1.61
CA PHE A 14 4.30 0.93 1.13
C PHE A 14 5.33 0.79 2.25
N ASN A 15 5.24 1.64 3.27
CA ASN A 15 6.27 1.67 4.32
C ASN A 15 5.98 0.67 5.43
N GLY A 16 4.70 0.31 5.62
CA GLY A 16 4.24 -0.65 6.61
C GLY A 16 3.93 0.00 7.94
N ASP A 17 3.42 -0.83 8.85
CA ASP A 17 3.09 -0.40 10.19
C ASP A 17 4.34 -0.21 11.05
N PHE A 18 4.22 0.64 12.06
CA PHE A 18 5.19 0.76 13.14
C PHE A 18 4.79 -0.28 14.19
N PRO A 19 5.52 -1.41 14.34
CA PRO A 19 5.15 -2.42 15.32
C PRO A 19 5.09 -1.76 16.70
N PRO A 20 4.06 -2.06 17.53
CA PRO A 20 3.94 -1.47 18.84
C PRO A 20 4.94 -2.14 19.78
N VAL A 21 6.24 -1.96 19.53
CA VAL A 21 7.31 -2.55 20.32
C VAL A 21 8.05 -1.45 21.06
N ALA A 22 8.33 -1.71 22.32
CA ALA A 22 9.20 -0.87 23.13
C ALA A 22 10.39 -1.71 23.59
N ARG A 23 11.54 -1.04 23.73
CA ARG A 23 12.71 -1.67 24.32
C ARG A 23 12.49 -1.82 25.82
N ASN A 24 12.45 -3.07 26.29
CA ASN A 24 12.41 -3.36 27.71
C ASN A 24 13.72 -2.88 28.36
N LYS A 25 13.61 -2.15 29.45
CA LYS A 25 14.76 -1.52 30.12
C LYS A 25 15.66 -2.55 30.83
N GLU A 26 15.11 -3.67 31.23
CA GLU A 26 15.80 -4.74 31.96
C GLU A 26 16.43 -5.74 30.99
N THR A 27 15.62 -6.27 30.07
CA THR A 27 16.08 -7.32 29.14
C THR A 27 16.79 -6.76 27.90
N GLN A 28 16.63 -5.46 27.62
CA GLN A 28 17.09 -4.78 26.40
C GLN A 28 16.46 -5.32 25.10
N ILE A 29 15.49 -6.23 25.21
CA ILE A 29 14.76 -6.85 24.10
C ILE A 29 13.59 -5.94 23.66
N LEU A 30 13.23 -5.99 22.38
CA LEU A 30 12.01 -5.35 21.87
C LEU A 30 10.80 -6.22 22.17
N GLU A 31 9.87 -5.70 22.96
CA GLU A 31 8.67 -6.42 23.42
C GLU A 31 7.40 -5.71 22.96
N MET A 32 6.33 -6.47 22.69
CA MET A 32 5.03 -5.91 22.32
C MET A 32 4.45 -5.10 23.48
N VAL A 33 4.06 -3.87 23.17
CA VAL A 33 3.41 -2.94 24.07
C VAL A 33 1.90 -3.19 24.05
N PRO A 34 1.27 -3.47 25.21
CA PRO A 34 -0.18 -3.59 25.34
C PRO A 34 -0.90 -2.35 24.80
N PHE A 35 -2.07 -2.52 24.20
CA PHE A 35 -2.81 -1.45 23.54
C PHE A 35 -3.09 -0.25 24.47
N GLU A 36 -3.34 -0.52 25.74
CA GLU A 36 -3.62 0.46 26.79
C GLU A 36 -2.42 1.37 27.07
N GLN A 37 -1.20 0.86 26.84
CA GLN A 37 0.07 1.56 27.08
C GLN A 37 0.61 2.26 25.82
N GLN A 38 -0.05 2.07 24.68
CA GLN A 38 0.35 2.72 23.43
C GLN A 38 -0.04 4.19 23.44
N ASN A 39 0.83 5.04 22.88
CA ASN A 39 0.53 6.45 22.70
C ASN A 39 -0.56 6.65 21.62
N GLU A 40 -1.23 7.80 21.64
CA GLU A 40 -2.34 8.11 20.73
C GLU A 40 -1.92 8.18 19.25
N ASP A 41 -0.67 8.52 18.96
CA ASP A 41 -0.14 8.52 17.59
C ASP A 41 -0.04 7.09 17.02
N LEU A 42 0.47 6.16 17.81
CA LEU A 42 0.61 4.76 17.47
C LEU A 42 -0.76 4.09 17.28
N LYS A 43 -1.72 4.36 18.16
CA LYS A 43 -3.10 3.88 18.01
C LYS A 43 -3.73 4.37 16.71
N LYS A 44 -3.54 5.66 16.36
CA LYS A 44 -4.01 6.22 15.09
C LYS A 44 -3.36 5.55 13.88
N LYS A 45 -2.06 5.24 13.94
CA LYS A 45 -1.35 4.51 12.87
C LYS A 45 -1.89 3.09 12.69
N LEU A 46 -2.05 2.33 13.77
CA LEU A 46 -2.63 0.98 13.74
C LEU A 46 -4.05 0.99 13.17
N ALA A 47 -4.88 1.98 13.56
CA ALA A 47 -6.22 2.13 13.01
C ALA A 47 -6.21 2.37 11.49
N LYS A 48 -5.29 3.21 11.00
CA LYS A 48 -5.12 3.42 9.55
C LYS A 48 -4.61 2.17 8.83
N ASN A 49 -3.69 1.39 9.41
CA ASN A 49 -3.26 0.11 8.84
C ASN A 49 -4.43 -0.89 8.75
N ASN A 50 -5.26 -0.99 9.78
CA ASN A 50 -6.47 -1.81 9.71
C ASN A 50 -7.42 -1.33 8.61
N LYS A 51 -7.60 -0.01 8.45
CA LYS A 51 -8.37 0.57 7.33
C LYS A 51 -7.76 0.14 5.99
N ALA A 52 -6.45 0.31 5.80
CA ALA A 52 -5.75 -0.08 4.57
C ALA A 52 -5.89 -1.59 4.27
N LYS A 53 -5.76 -2.45 5.28
CA LYS A 53 -6.00 -3.90 5.15
C LYS A 53 -7.42 -4.19 4.67
N MET A 54 -8.43 -3.55 5.25
CA MET A 54 -9.82 -3.72 4.83
C MET A 54 -10.02 -3.31 3.37
N VAL A 55 -9.39 -2.21 2.93
CA VAL A 55 -9.47 -1.79 1.52
C VAL A 55 -8.86 -2.83 0.59
N LEU A 56 -7.67 -3.31 0.94
CA LEU A 56 -6.99 -4.33 0.16
C LEU A 56 -7.84 -5.61 0.09
N TYR A 57 -8.40 -6.10 1.20
CA TYR A 57 -9.29 -7.26 1.15
C TYR A 57 -10.53 -7.01 0.28
N ASN A 58 -11.19 -5.85 0.41
CA ASN A 58 -12.38 -5.55 -0.40
C ASN A 58 -12.08 -5.48 -1.91
N ALA A 59 -10.86 -5.08 -2.28
CA ALA A 59 -10.43 -5.02 -3.67
C ALA A 59 -10.03 -6.39 -4.25
N LEU A 60 -9.96 -7.44 -3.43
CA LEU A 60 -9.49 -8.76 -3.84
C LEU A 60 -10.63 -9.77 -3.95
N PRO A 61 -10.52 -10.74 -4.88
CA PRO A 61 -11.40 -11.90 -4.90
C PRO A 61 -11.30 -12.67 -3.58
N LYS A 62 -12.44 -13.17 -3.07
CA LYS A 62 -12.49 -13.95 -1.81
C LYS A 62 -11.51 -15.13 -1.77
N LYS A 63 -11.25 -15.77 -2.92
CA LYS A 63 -10.28 -16.87 -3.06
C LYS A 63 -8.85 -16.49 -2.66
N GLU A 64 -8.51 -15.20 -2.70
CA GLU A 64 -7.17 -14.72 -2.34
C GLU A 64 -7.07 -14.36 -0.85
N TYR A 65 -8.18 -14.38 -0.10
CA TYR A 65 -8.17 -14.02 1.32
C TYR A 65 -7.35 -15.01 2.14
N GLU A 66 -7.39 -16.29 1.76
CA GLU A 66 -6.62 -17.35 2.42
C GLU A 66 -5.11 -17.14 2.28
N ILE A 67 -4.66 -16.57 1.15
CA ILE A 67 -3.26 -16.25 0.88
C ILE A 67 -2.77 -15.13 1.81
N PHE A 68 -3.65 -14.15 2.08
CA PHE A 68 -3.30 -12.95 2.84
C PHE A 68 -3.77 -12.97 4.29
N PHE A 69 -4.40 -14.06 4.73
CA PHE A 69 -4.98 -14.16 6.08
C PHE A 69 -3.93 -13.95 7.19
N MET A 70 -2.71 -14.43 6.96
CA MET A 70 -1.60 -14.32 7.93
C MET A 70 -0.85 -12.99 7.87
N CYS A 71 -1.17 -12.11 6.91
CA CYS A 71 -0.49 -10.82 6.76
C CYS A 71 -0.88 -9.87 7.91
N LYS A 72 0.13 -9.39 8.64
CA LYS A 72 -0.09 -8.53 9.80
C LYS A 72 -0.33 -7.09 9.40
N THR A 73 0.33 -6.62 8.34
CA THR A 73 0.26 -5.24 7.87
C THR A 73 -0.32 -5.15 6.45
N ALA A 74 -0.85 -3.98 6.09
CA ALA A 74 -1.27 -3.68 4.72
C ALA A 74 -0.10 -3.79 3.72
N LYS A 75 1.12 -3.49 4.18
CA LYS A 75 2.35 -3.73 3.41
C LYS A 75 2.60 -5.20 3.14
N ASP A 76 2.39 -6.08 4.11
CA ASP A 76 2.58 -7.52 3.91
C ASP A 76 1.58 -8.04 2.88
N ILE A 77 0.31 -7.58 2.96
CA ILE A 77 -0.70 -7.91 1.95
C ILE A 77 -0.26 -7.42 0.58
N TRP A 78 0.15 -6.15 0.48
CA TRP A 78 0.61 -5.55 -0.77
C TRP A 78 1.81 -6.28 -1.37
N GLN A 79 2.81 -6.60 -0.56
CA GLN A 79 3.99 -7.32 -1.02
C GLN A 79 3.65 -8.75 -1.45
N SER A 80 2.76 -9.41 -0.71
CA SER A 80 2.28 -10.75 -1.06
C SER A 80 1.49 -10.71 -2.37
N LEU A 81 0.67 -9.69 -2.60
CA LEU A 81 -0.02 -9.50 -3.89
C LEU A 81 0.97 -9.41 -5.05
N LEU A 82 2.05 -8.64 -4.90
CA LEU A 82 3.08 -8.51 -5.93
C LEU A 82 3.79 -9.83 -6.22
N ILE A 83 3.99 -10.67 -5.21
CA ILE A 83 4.64 -11.98 -5.34
C ILE A 83 3.67 -13.01 -5.95
N THR A 84 2.46 -13.13 -5.40
CA THR A 84 1.44 -14.08 -5.87
C THR A 84 1.10 -13.86 -7.34
N HIS A 85 1.04 -12.60 -7.77
CA HIS A 85 0.71 -12.24 -9.13
C HIS A 85 1.95 -11.91 -9.97
N GLN A 86 3.15 -12.36 -9.57
CA GLN A 86 4.38 -12.01 -10.29
C GLN A 86 4.38 -12.50 -11.75
N GLU A 87 3.64 -13.56 -12.09
CA GLU A 87 3.55 -14.15 -13.44
C GLU A 87 2.42 -13.59 -14.28
N GLU A 88 1.66 -12.62 -13.75
CA GLU A 88 0.54 -12.04 -14.48
C GLU A 88 0.97 -11.22 -15.71
N SER A 89 0.00 -10.97 -16.60
CA SER A 89 0.15 -10.01 -17.69
C SER A 89 0.03 -8.57 -17.17
N ILE A 90 0.65 -7.64 -17.89
CA ILE A 90 0.58 -6.19 -17.58
C ILE A 90 -0.86 -5.73 -17.46
N ASP A 91 -1.72 -6.13 -18.39
CA ASP A 91 -3.13 -5.73 -18.43
C ASP A 91 -3.90 -6.24 -17.22
N SER A 92 -3.62 -7.47 -16.78
CA SER A 92 -4.19 -8.05 -15.55
C SER A 92 -3.73 -7.30 -14.30
N GLY A 93 -2.44 -6.95 -14.23
CA GLY A 93 -1.88 -6.16 -13.14
C GLY A 93 -2.51 -4.76 -13.05
N PHE A 94 -2.71 -4.11 -14.20
CA PHE A 94 -3.40 -2.82 -14.29
C PHE A 94 -4.86 -2.90 -13.85
N ALA A 95 -5.62 -3.89 -14.32
CA ALA A 95 -7.01 -4.06 -13.94
C ALA A 95 -7.18 -4.25 -12.42
N ARG A 96 -6.31 -5.05 -11.78
CA ARG A 96 -6.33 -5.21 -10.32
C ARG A 96 -5.96 -3.92 -9.61
N PHE A 97 -4.93 -3.21 -10.08
CA PHE A 97 -4.53 -1.95 -9.48
C PHE A 97 -5.64 -0.89 -9.55
N ASN A 98 -6.31 -0.77 -10.69
CA ASN A 98 -7.47 0.11 -10.85
C ASN A 98 -8.60 -0.22 -9.88
N THR A 99 -8.83 -1.51 -9.63
CA THR A 99 -9.82 -1.95 -8.63
C THR A 99 -9.44 -1.51 -7.23
N ILE A 100 -8.16 -1.64 -6.85
CA ILE A 100 -7.62 -1.17 -5.57
C ILE A 100 -7.74 0.36 -5.45
N ILE A 101 -7.33 1.10 -6.48
CA ILE A 101 -7.43 2.56 -6.54
C ILE A 101 -8.87 3.03 -6.41
N THR A 102 -9.80 2.41 -7.15
CA THR A 102 -11.23 2.74 -7.09
C THR A 102 -11.79 2.48 -5.70
N SER A 103 -11.41 1.38 -5.07
CA SER A 103 -11.81 1.05 -3.69
C SER A 103 -11.24 2.05 -2.68
N LEU A 104 -10.00 2.50 -2.87
CA LEU A 104 -9.38 3.53 -2.03
C LEU A 104 -10.05 4.89 -2.21
N LYS A 105 -10.30 5.33 -3.45
CA LYS A 105 -11.03 6.56 -3.77
C LYS A 105 -12.43 6.59 -3.18
N ALA A 106 -13.13 5.45 -3.18
CA ALA A 106 -14.46 5.35 -2.56
C ALA A 106 -14.44 5.52 -1.02
N LEU A 107 -13.27 5.40 -0.39
CA LEU A 107 -13.09 5.46 1.06
C LEU A 107 -12.41 6.74 1.55
N ASP A 108 -11.94 7.59 0.64
CA ASP A 108 -11.26 8.84 0.91
C ASP A 108 -11.51 9.85 -0.21
N GLU A 109 -12.31 10.89 0.07
CA GLU A 109 -12.75 11.88 -0.94
C GLU A 109 -11.60 12.79 -1.43
N ASP A 110 -10.51 12.92 -0.65
CA ASP A 110 -9.35 13.78 -0.95
C ASP A 110 -8.21 13.05 -1.72
N PHE A 111 -8.50 11.88 -2.27
CA PHE A 111 -7.50 11.00 -2.89
C PHE A 111 -6.99 11.53 -4.26
N SER A 112 -5.84 12.20 -4.27
CA SER A 112 -5.23 12.77 -5.48
C SER A 112 -4.49 11.74 -6.34
N SER A 113 -5.03 11.42 -7.51
CA SER A 113 -4.54 10.40 -8.46
C SER A 113 -3.06 10.52 -8.85
N LYS A 114 -2.47 11.72 -8.85
CA LYS A 114 -1.12 11.99 -9.39
C LYS A 114 0.03 11.37 -8.59
N ASN A 115 -0.10 11.24 -7.27
CA ASN A 115 1.00 10.71 -6.45
C ASN A 115 1.14 9.19 -6.56
N TYR A 116 0.09 8.47 -6.94
CA TYR A 116 0.06 7.00 -6.87
C TYR A 116 0.54 6.32 -8.14
N VAL A 117 0.45 6.98 -9.30
CA VAL A 117 0.96 6.41 -10.56
C VAL A 117 2.46 6.12 -10.44
N ARG A 118 3.21 7.05 -9.85
CA ARG A 118 4.64 6.86 -9.58
C ARG A 118 4.91 5.75 -8.57
N GLU A 119 4.14 5.71 -7.48
CA GLU A 119 4.31 4.68 -6.45
C GLU A 119 3.91 3.29 -6.97
N PHE A 120 2.89 3.20 -7.82
CA PHE A 120 2.50 1.99 -8.53
C PHE A 120 3.63 1.49 -9.44
N ILE A 121 4.15 2.37 -10.28
CA ILE A 121 5.24 2.07 -11.20
C ILE A 121 6.48 1.57 -10.43
N ARG A 122 6.78 2.16 -9.28
CA ARG A 122 7.85 1.70 -8.36
C ARG A 122 7.56 0.35 -7.72
N ALA A 123 6.29 0.07 -7.46
CA ALA A 123 5.83 -1.17 -6.85
C ALA A 123 5.64 -2.31 -7.85
N LEU A 124 5.70 -2.04 -9.16
CA LEU A 124 5.68 -3.09 -10.16
C LEU A 124 6.83 -4.08 -9.94
N HIS A 125 6.54 -5.35 -10.19
CA HIS A 125 7.54 -6.41 -10.07
C HIS A 125 8.82 -6.07 -10.85
N PRO A 126 10.03 -6.36 -10.33
CA PRO A 126 11.30 -5.96 -10.96
C PRO A 126 11.45 -6.35 -12.44
N LYS A 127 10.77 -7.43 -12.88
CA LYS A 127 10.72 -7.85 -14.29
C LYS A 127 10.19 -6.77 -15.24
N TRP A 128 9.37 -5.85 -14.73
CA TRP A 128 8.79 -4.74 -15.49
C TRP A 128 9.64 -3.47 -15.47
N ARG A 129 10.77 -3.45 -14.73
CA ARG A 129 11.63 -2.26 -14.61
C ARG A 129 12.07 -1.71 -15.96
N ALA A 130 12.42 -2.56 -16.92
CA ALA A 130 12.81 -2.10 -18.25
C ALA A 130 11.68 -1.33 -18.97
N LYS A 131 10.43 -1.79 -18.83
CA LYS A 131 9.25 -1.12 -19.41
C LYS A 131 8.91 0.16 -18.64
N VAL A 132 9.05 0.14 -17.32
CA VAL A 132 8.91 1.31 -16.44
C VAL A 132 9.91 2.41 -16.82
N THR A 133 11.18 2.07 -16.98
CA THR A 133 12.24 3.00 -17.37
C THR A 133 11.94 3.62 -18.73
N ALA A 134 11.48 2.82 -19.70
CA ALA A 134 11.07 3.34 -21.01
C ALA A 134 9.87 4.32 -20.93
N ILE A 135 8.92 4.10 -20.01
CA ILE A 135 7.80 5.03 -19.76
C ILE A 135 8.29 6.31 -19.08
N GLU A 136 9.16 6.19 -18.08
CA GLU A 136 9.80 7.33 -17.39
C GLU A 136 10.66 8.20 -18.31
N GLU A 137 11.33 7.59 -19.29
CA GLU A 137 12.16 8.29 -20.29
C GLU A 137 11.33 8.98 -21.38
N SER A 138 10.12 8.48 -21.66
CA SER A 138 9.27 8.98 -22.74
C SER A 138 8.19 9.97 -22.29
N LYS A 139 7.77 9.92 -21.02
CA LYS A 139 6.74 10.80 -20.44
C LYS A 139 7.05 11.16 -18.99
N ASP A 140 6.68 12.38 -18.60
CA ASP A 140 6.75 12.79 -17.19
C ASP A 140 5.63 12.09 -16.39
N LEU A 141 6.02 11.14 -15.52
CA LEU A 141 5.10 10.40 -14.64
C LEU A 141 4.26 11.30 -13.72
N SER A 142 4.70 12.53 -13.45
CA SER A 142 3.95 13.48 -12.62
C SER A 142 2.78 14.14 -13.37
N SER A 143 2.78 14.03 -14.71
CA SER A 143 1.73 14.49 -15.61
C SER A 143 0.83 13.36 -16.11
N LEU A 144 1.29 12.11 -16.01
CA LEU A 144 0.62 10.94 -16.56
C LEU A 144 -0.65 10.59 -15.77
N ALA A 145 -1.79 10.63 -16.45
CA ALA A 145 -3.05 10.18 -15.87
C ALA A 145 -3.14 8.64 -15.88
N LEU A 146 -3.89 8.07 -14.94
CA LEU A 146 -3.99 6.61 -14.77
C LEU A 146 -4.64 5.93 -15.98
N ASP A 147 -5.59 6.62 -16.60
CA ASP A 147 -6.25 6.30 -17.87
C ASP A 147 -5.27 6.24 -19.04
N GLU A 148 -4.33 7.18 -19.16
CA GLU A 148 -3.30 7.15 -20.21
C GLU A 148 -2.32 5.98 -20.10
N LEU A 149 -2.19 5.39 -18.91
CA LEU A 149 -1.31 4.26 -18.65
C LEU A 149 -1.96 2.92 -19.08
N ILE A 150 -3.28 2.89 -19.19
CA ILE A 150 -4.09 1.72 -19.57
C ILE A 150 -4.24 1.63 -21.10
N GLY A 151 -4.15 2.77 -21.80
CA GLY A 151 -4.35 2.89 -23.25
C GLY A 151 -5.61 3.66 -23.59
#